data_AF-A0A7S2WSC2-F1
#
_entry.id   AF-A0A7S2WSC2-F1
#
_cell.length_a   1.000
_cell.length_b   1.000
_cell.length_c   1.000
_cell.angle_alpha   90.00
_cell.angle_beta   90.00
_cell.angle_gamma   90.00
#
_symmetry.space_group_name_H-M   'P 1'
#
loop_
_entity.id
_entity.type
_entity.pdbx_description
1 polymer ?
#
loop_
_entity_poly.entity_id
_entity_poly.type
_entity_poly.pdbx_seq_one_letter_code
_entity_poly.pdbx_strand_id
1 'polypeptide(L)'
;VLNKMKETAEAYLGKTVNNAVVTVPAYFNDSQRQATKDAGTISGLNVLRIINEPTAAAIAYGLDKKVGNQAQGERNVLIFDLGGGTFDVSILTIEDGIFEVKSTSG
;
A
#
# COMPACT_ATOMS: atom_id res chain seq x y z
N VAL A 1 -13.80 -11.16 3.68
CA VAL A 1 -12.33 -11.19 3.64
C VAL A 1 -11.71 -10.47 4.84
N LEU A 2 -11.93 -9.16 5.01
CA LEU A 2 -11.29 -8.37 6.07
C LEU A 2 -11.54 -8.90 7.49
N ASN A 3 -12.77 -9.32 7.83
CA ASN A 3 -13.06 -10.02 9.09
C ASN A 3 -12.15 -11.24 9.31
N LYS A 4 -11.96 -12.07 8.27
CA LYS A 4 -11.12 -13.26 8.37
C LYS A 4 -9.64 -12.92 8.57
N MET A 5 -9.16 -11.87 7.91
CA MET A 5 -7.78 -11.40 8.07
C MET A 5 -7.56 -10.84 9.48
N LYS A 6 -8.53 -10.10 10.02
CA LYS A 6 -8.53 -9.63 11.41
C LYS A 6 -8.46 -10.79 12.39
N GLU A 7 -9.37 -11.76 12.30
CA GLU A 7 -9.38 -12.96 13.17
C GLU A 7 -8.05 -13.71 13.12
N THR A 8 -7.45 -13.83 11.93
CA THR A 8 -6.16 -14.51 11.74
C THR A 8 -5.04 -13.75 12.45
N ALA A 9 -5.00 -12.43 12.32
CA ALA A 9 -4.01 -11.59 13.01
C ALA A 9 -4.21 -11.62 14.54
N GLU A 10 -5.45 -11.57 15.02
CA GLU A 10 -5.78 -11.64 16.44
C GLU A 10 -5.40 -12.99 17.06
N ALA A 11 -5.66 -14.09 16.36
CA ALA A 11 -5.26 -15.43 16.77
C ALA A 11 -3.73 -15.57 16.87
N TYR A 12 -2.99 -14.99 15.93
CA TYR A 12 -1.53 -14.99 15.97
C TYR A 12 -0.95 -14.11 17.08
N LEU A 13 -1.52 -12.93 17.30
CA LEU A 13 -1.02 -11.94 18.27
C LEU A 13 -1.52 -12.17 19.70
N GLY A 14 -2.58 -12.98 19.89
CA GLY A 14 -3.22 -13.21 21.19
C GLY A 14 -3.95 -11.99 21.77
N LYS A 15 -4.26 -10.99 20.93
CA LYS A 15 -4.91 -9.74 21.36
C LYS A 15 -5.78 -9.17 20.23
N THR A 16 -6.75 -8.34 20.61
CA THR A 16 -7.63 -7.64 19.67
C THR A 16 -6.85 -6.66 18.77
N VAL A 17 -7.16 -6.65 17.48
CA VAL A 17 -6.59 -5.75 16.47
C VAL A 17 -7.66 -4.74 16.08
N ASN A 18 -7.43 -3.48 16.45
CA ASN A 18 -8.40 -2.41 16.25
C ASN A 18 -8.06 -1.47 15.08
N ASN A 19 -6.79 -1.39 14.67
CA ASN A 19 -6.33 -0.42 13.69
C ASN A 19 -5.66 -1.11 12.51
N ALA A 20 -5.85 -0.58 11.30
CA ALA A 20 -5.23 -1.10 10.10
C ALA A 20 -4.85 0.00 9.11
N VAL A 21 -3.85 -0.28 8.29
CA VAL A 21 -3.56 0.42 7.03
C VAL A 21 -3.89 -0.58 5.91
N VAL A 22 -4.63 -0.13 4.91
CA VAL A 22 -5.11 -1.00 3.82
C VAL A 22 -4.57 -0.50 2.49
N THR A 23 -4.08 -1.42 1.66
CA THR A 23 -3.58 -1.13 0.31
C THR A 23 -4.73 -1.14 -0.70
N VAL A 24 -4.60 -0.34 -1.75
CA VAL A 24 -5.49 -0.36 -2.94
C VAL A 24 -4.67 -0.14 -4.21
N PRO A 25 -5.17 -0.51 -5.39
CA PRO A 25 -4.51 -0.20 -6.65
C PRO A 25 -4.32 1.30 -6.84
N ALA A 26 -3.23 1.71 -7.50
CA ALA A 26 -2.91 3.13 -7.69
C ALA A 26 -3.98 3.89 -8.50
N TYR A 27 -4.66 3.19 -9.42
CA TYR A 27 -5.70 3.75 -10.28
C TYR A 27 -7.08 3.88 -9.60
N PHE A 28 -7.24 3.44 -8.34
CA PHE A 28 -8.50 3.59 -7.62
C PHE A 28 -8.88 5.05 -7.42
N ASN A 29 -10.12 5.39 -7.79
CA ASN A 29 -10.71 6.70 -7.54
C ASN A 29 -11.24 6.83 -6.10
N ASP A 30 -11.74 8.02 -5.75
CA ASP A 30 -12.19 8.33 -4.40
C ASP A 30 -13.35 7.46 -3.90
N SER A 31 -14.30 7.12 -4.77
CA SER A 31 -15.46 6.32 -4.37
C SER A 31 -15.06 4.87 -4.08
N GLN A 32 -14.15 4.31 -4.86
CA GLN A 32 -13.60 2.97 -4.63
C GLN A 32 -12.73 2.95 -3.36
N ARG A 33 -11.92 3.98 -3.12
CA ARG A 33 -11.14 4.13 -1.87
C ARG A 33 -12.05 4.22 -0.65
N GLN A 34 -13.12 5.00 -0.74
CA GLN A 34 -14.10 5.13 0.34
C GLN A 34 -14.80 3.79 0.60
N ALA A 35 -15.21 3.07 -0.44
CA ALA A 35 -15.80 1.74 -0.30
C ALA A 35 -14.86 0.75 0.42
N THR A 36 -13.55 0.76 0.12
CA THR A 36 -12.57 -0.06 0.84
C THR A 36 -12.44 0.36 2.31
N LYS A 37 -12.46 1.66 2.61
CA LYS A 37 -12.42 2.18 3.98
C LYS A 37 -13.67 1.79 4.78
N ASP A 38 -14.83 1.86 4.14
CA ASP A 38 -16.11 1.47 4.73
C ASP A 38 -16.13 -0.04 5.01
N ALA A 39 -15.63 -0.86 4.08
CA ALA A 39 -15.47 -2.31 4.31
C ALA A 39 -14.57 -2.61 5.52
N GLY A 40 -13.50 -1.84 5.72
CA GLY A 40 -12.66 -1.91 6.92
C GLY A 40 -13.44 -1.57 8.20
N THR A 41 -14.23 -0.49 8.15
CA THR A 41 -15.07 -0.05 9.27
C THR A 41 -16.13 -1.09 9.65
N ILE A 42 -16.82 -1.65 8.65
CA ILE A 42 -17.80 -2.74 8.82
C ILE A 42 -17.15 -3.98 9.45
N SER A 43 -15.87 -4.20 9.18
CA SER A 43 -15.10 -5.31 9.76
C SER A 43 -14.57 -5.02 11.17
N GLY A 44 -14.97 -3.90 11.78
CA GLY A 44 -14.50 -3.47 13.10
C GLY A 44 -13.03 -3.11 13.13
N LEU A 45 -12.49 -2.58 12.03
CA LEU A 45 -11.15 -2.01 11.94
C LEU A 45 -11.25 -0.49 11.75
N ASN A 46 -10.51 0.26 12.56
CA ASN A 46 -10.23 1.67 12.31
C ASN A 46 -9.15 1.78 11.23
N VAL A 47 -9.57 2.16 10.02
CA VAL A 47 -8.66 2.33 8.87
C VAL A 47 -7.93 3.66 8.98
N LEU A 48 -6.69 3.61 9.47
CA LEU A 48 -5.84 4.78 9.70
C LEU A 48 -5.44 5.46 8.40
N ARG A 49 -5.18 4.67 7.37
CA ARG A 49 -4.77 5.16 6.05
C ARG A 49 -5.09 4.14 4.97
N ILE A 50 -5.49 4.64 3.81
CA ILE A 50 -5.45 3.91 2.54
C ILE A 50 -4.17 4.31 1.81
N ILE A 51 -3.37 3.33 1.40
CA ILE A 51 -2.13 3.58 0.63
C ILE A 51 -2.18 2.84 -0.70
N ASN A 52 -1.42 3.31 -1.68
CA ASN A 52 -1.31 2.61 -2.95
C ASN A 52 -0.44 1.37 -2.80
N GLU A 53 -0.82 0.27 -3.44
CA GLU A 53 -0.02 -0.96 -3.55
C GLU A 53 1.43 -0.69 -3.98
N PRO A 54 1.71 0.06 -5.07
CA PRO A 54 3.09 0.33 -5.45
C PRO A 54 3.85 1.16 -4.40
N THR A 55 3.19 2.06 -3.68
CA THR A 55 3.83 2.79 -2.57
C THR A 55 4.16 1.85 -1.42
N ALA A 56 3.27 0.91 -1.08
CA ALA A 56 3.51 -0.09 -0.05
C ALA A 56 4.70 -0.99 -0.41
N ALA A 57 4.79 -1.43 -1.67
CA ALA A 57 5.92 -2.18 -2.18
C ALA A 57 7.23 -1.37 -2.08
N ALA A 58 7.23 -0.11 -2.50
CA ALA A 58 8.42 0.75 -2.43
C ALA A 58 8.93 0.95 -0.99
N ILE A 59 8.02 1.10 -0.03
CA ILE A 59 8.34 1.16 1.41
C ILE A 59 8.91 -0.19 1.89
N ALA A 60 8.33 -1.31 1.48
CA ALA A 60 8.78 -2.64 1.89
C ALA A 60 10.21 -2.96 1.41
N TYR A 61 10.57 -2.50 0.21
CA TYR A 61 11.94 -2.59 -0.31
C TYR A 61 12.92 -1.59 0.35
N GLY A 62 12.43 -0.73 1.25
CA GLY A 62 13.25 0.28 1.92
C GLY A 62 13.72 1.38 0.98
N LEU A 63 12.98 1.66 -0.10
CA LEU A 63 13.36 2.68 -1.07
C LEU A 63 13.18 4.11 -0.51
N ASP A 64 12.40 4.27 0.58
CA ASP A 64 12.36 5.47 1.42
C ASP A 64 13.71 5.74 2.11
N LYS A 65 14.49 4.70 2.38
CA LYS A 65 15.74 4.80 3.11
C LYS A 65 16.87 5.14 2.14
N LYS A 66 17.77 6.02 2.58
CA LYS A 66 19.04 6.28 1.90
C LYS A 66 19.94 5.06 2.07
N VAL A 67 19.91 4.14 1.11
CA VAL A 67 20.75 2.93 1.13
C VAL A 67 22.15 3.30 0.64
N GLY A 68 23.10 3.44 1.59
CA GLY A 68 24.52 3.68 1.31
C GLY A 68 24.88 5.08 0.79
N ASN A 69 26.09 5.22 0.24
CA ASN A 69 26.61 6.45 -0.38
C ASN A 69 26.00 6.72 -1.78
N GLN A 70 24.89 6.06 -2.14
CA GLN A 70 24.28 6.17 -3.46
C GLN A 70 23.07 7.10 -3.45
N ALA A 71 23.21 8.14 -4.28
CA ALA A 71 22.23 9.10 -4.74
C ALA A 71 21.50 9.89 -3.64
N GLN A 72 22.14 10.96 -3.18
CA GLN A 72 21.41 12.19 -2.90
C GLN A 72 20.72 12.61 -4.20
N GLY A 73 19.40 12.39 -4.32
CA GLY A 73 18.63 12.85 -5.48
C GLY A 73 17.39 12.03 -5.78
N GLU A 74 16.62 12.53 -6.74
CA GLU A 74 15.44 11.90 -7.32
C GLU A 74 15.78 10.53 -7.91
N ARG A 75 14.97 9.51 -7.58
CA ARG A 75 15.10 8.15 -8.12
C ARG A 75 13.79 7.71 -8.76
N ASN A 76 13.88 7.20 -9.99
CA ASN A 76 12.74 6.60 -10.67
C ASN A 76 12.76 5.09 -10.51
N VAL A 77 11.63 4.53 -10.11
CA VAL A 77 11.43 3.12 -9.79
C VAL A 77 10.25 2.59 -10.59
N LEU A 78 10.46 1.49 -11.30
CA LEU A 78 9.38 0.74 -11.93
C LEU A 78 8.92 -0.36 -10.98
N ILE A 79 7.61 -0.41 -10.73
CA ILE A 79 6.96 -1.46 -9.97
C ILE A 79 6.13 -2.28 -10.94
N PHE A 80 6.39 -3.59 -10.92
CA PHE A 80 5.72 -4.59 -11.73
C PHE A 80 4.94 -5.50 -10.79
N ASP A 81 3.62 -5.37 -10.77
CA ASP A 81 2.72 -6.18 -9.96
C ASP A 81 1.92 -7.13 -10.87
N LEU A 82 2.26 -8.41 -10.83
CA LEU A 82 1.57 -9.47 -11.56
C LEU A 82 0.86 -10.38 -10.57
N GLY A 83 -0.38 -10.03 -10.27
CA GLY A 83 -1.24 -10.75 -9.34
C GLY A 83 -1.97 -11.92 -10.00
N GLY A 84 -2.83 -12.57 -9.22
CA GLY A 84 -3.65 -13.70 -9.71
C GLY A 84 -4.84 -13.30 -10.60
N GLY A 85 -5.20 -12.02 -10.62
CA GLY A 85 -6.36 -11.53 -11.38
C GLY A 85 -6.21 -10.12 -11.97
N THR A 86 -5.13 -9.42 -11.63
CA THR A 86 -4.80 -8.10 -12.16
C THR A 86 -3.32 -8.07 -12.50
N PHE A 87 -2.96 -7.20 -13.43
CA PHE A 87 -1.58 -6.91 -13.79
C PHE A 87 -1.43 -5.40 -13.81
N ASP A 88 -0.52 -4.85 -13.02
CA ASP A 88 -0.33 -3.42 -12.87
C ASP A 88 1.15 -3.06 -12.98
N VAL A 89 1.45 -2.00 -13.74
CA VAL A 89 2.79 -1.41 -13.83
C VAL A 89 2.70 0.05 -13.42
N SER A 90 3.52 0.46 -12.46
CA SER A 90 3.61 1.85 -12.01
C SER A 90 5.04 2.37 -12.07
N ILE A 91 5.21 3.63 -12.48
CA ILE A 91 6.47 4.36 -12.36
C ILE A 91 6.36 5.32 -11.18
N LEU A 92 7.27 5.19 -10.22
CA LEU A 92 7.34 6.02 -9.04
C LEU A 92 8.60 6.86 -9.07
N THR A 93 8.46 8.13 -8.71
CA THR A 93 9.57 8.99 -8.37
C THR A 93 9.69 9.05 -6.85
N ILE A 94 10.91 8.87 -6.35
CA ILE A 94 11.22 8.89 -4.93
C ILE A 94 12.27 9.97 -4.68
N GLU A 95 11.92 10.96 -3.88
CA GLU A 95 12.80 12.05 -3.49
C GLU A 95 12.60 12.36 -2.00
N ASP A 96 13.69 12.30 -1.21
CA ASP A 96 13.68 12.53 0.24
C ASP A 96 12.54 11.83 1.01
N GLY A 97 12.19 10.60 0.61
CA GLY A 97 11.15 9.79 1.23
C GLY A 97 9.72 10.13 0.79
N ILE A 98 9.55 11.09 -0.11
CA ILE A 98 8.30 11.37 -0.81
C ILE A 98 8.18 10.40 -1.98
N PHE A 99 7.03 9.74 -2.08
CA PHE A 99 6.70 8.82 -3.17
C PHE A 99 5.64 9.45 -4.05
N GLU A 100 5.96 9.69 -5.31
CA GLU A 100 5.03 10.21 -6.30
C GLU A 100 4.81 9.18 -7.40
N VAL A 101 3.56 8.79 -7.64
CA VAL A 101 3.20 7.93 -8.77
C VAL A 101 3.13 8.80 -10.02
N LYS A 102 4.06 8.62 -10.96
CA LYS A 102 4.11 9.39 -12.22
C LYS A 102 3.16 8.82 -13.27
N SER A 103 3.08 7.50 -13.34
CA SER A 103 2.17 6.81 -14.25
C SER A 103 1.81 5.44 -13.69
N THR A 104 0.62 4.96 -14.02
CA THR A 104 0.18 3.61 -13.73
C THR A 104 -0.70 3.11 -14.87
N SER A 105 -0.57 1.83 -15.23
CA SER A 105 -1.41 1.16 -16.24
C SER A 105 -1.47 -0.32 -15.93
N GLY A 106 -2.59 -0.96 -16.28
CA GLY A 106 -2.85 -2.35 -15.97
C GLY A 106 -4.27 -2.76 -16.28
#